data_AF-A0A0U1D1G0-F1
#
_entry.id   AF-A0A0U1D1G0-F1
#
_cell.length_a   1.000
_cell.length_b   1.000
_cell.length_c   1.000
_cell.angle_alpha   90.00
_cell.angle_beta   90.00
_cell.angle_gamma   90.00
#
_symmetry.space_group_name_H-M   'P 1'
#
loop_
_entity.id
_entity.type
_entity.pdbx_description
1 polymer ?
#
loop_
_entity_poly.entity_id
_entity_poly.type
_entity_poly.pdbx_seq_one_letter_code
_entity_poly.pdbx_strand_id
1 'polypeptide(L)' 'MSVVPAGTVLTCAHEGCGCRVRVESECHCKGPETNYKCTCGADMVPVTE' A
#
# COMPACT_ATOMS: atom_id res chain seq x y z
N MET A 1 3.98 8.87 8.24
CA MET A 1 3.62 7.63 7.53
C MET A 1 2.86 6.75 8.50
N SER A 2 1.58 6.50 8.26
CA SER A 2 0.84 5.50 9.04
C SER A 2 1.50 4.14 8.79
N VAL A 3 2.01 3.50 9.84
CA VAL A 3 2.65 2.19 9.73
C VAL A 3 1.60 1.21 9.19
N VAL A 4 1.93 0.53 8.10
CA VAL A 4 1.09 -0.55 7.57
C VAL A 4 1.63 -1.86 8.13
N PRO A 5 0.87 -2.57 8.98
CA PRO A 5 1.31 -3.80 9.61
C PRO A 5 1.72 -4.89 8.63
N ALA A 6 2.64 -5.76 9.05
CA ALA A 6 2.92 -6.99 8.34
C ALA A 6 1.65 -7.84 8.20
N GLY A 7 1.47 -8.46 7.05
CA GLY A 7 0.29 -9.25 6.70
C GLY A 7 -0.83 -8.46 6.05
N THR A 8 -0.86 -7.12 6.16
CA THR A 8 -1.87 -6.30 5.47
C THR A 8 -1.77 -6.47 3.95
N VAL A 9 -2.91 -6.70 3.31
CA VAL A 9 -3.03 -6.73 1.85
C VAL A 9 -3.47 -5.36 1.37
N LEU A 10 -2.68 -4.76 0.49
CA LEU A 10 -3.01 -3.52 -0.18
C LEU A 10 -3.53 -3.80 -1.59
N THR A 11 -4.48 -2.99 -2.05
CA THR A 11 -4.98 -2.97 -3.42
C THR A 11 -4.76 -1.60 -4.03
N CYS A 12 -4.48 -1.55 -5.32
CA CYS A 12 -4.42 -0.28 -6.04
C CYS A 12 -5.80 0.38 -6.07
N ALA A 13 -5.87 1.68 -5.78
CA ALA A 13 -7.11 2.46 -5.82
C ALA A 13 -7.54 2.84 -7.25
N HIS A 14 -6.72 2.57 -8.27
CA HIS A 14 -7.08 2.82 -9.66
C HIS A 14 -8.03 1.73 -10.17
N GLU A 15 -9.21 2.14 -10.61
CA GLU A 15 -10.20 1.26 -11.22
C GLU A 15 -9.60 0.54 -12.43
N GLY A 16 -9.80 -0.78 -12.51
CA GLY A 16 -9.26 -1.62 -13.59
C GLY A 16 -7.79 -2.01 -13.47
N CYS A 17 -7.02 -1.45 -12.54
CA CYS A 17 -5.61 -1.84 -12.35
C CYS A 17 -5.49 -3.22 -11.66
N GLY A 18 -6.22 -3.43 -10.56
CA GLY A 18 -6.32 -4.72 -9.88
C GLY A 18 -5.04 -5.21 -9.18
N CYS A 19 -3.96 -4.42 -9.15
CA CYS A 19 -2.73 -4.80 -8.45
C CYS A 19 -2.96 -4.99 -6.95
N ARG A 20 -2.41 -6.09 -6.41
CA ARG A 20 -2.44 -6.38 -4.98
C ARG A 20 -1.04 -6.73 -4.51
N VAL A 21 -0.66 -6.21 -3.34
CA VAL A 21 0.60 -6.56 -2.67
C VAL A 21 0.31 -6.88 -1.21
N ARG A 22 1.14 -7.72 -0.63
CA ARG A 22 1.12 -8.01 0.81
C ARG A 22 2.33 -7.34 1.43
N VAL A 23 2.12 -6.64 2.54
CA VAL A 23 3.22 -6.12 3.35
C VAL A 23 3.84 -7.31 4.10
N GLU A 24 5.07 -7.69 3.76
CA GLU A 24 5.78 -8.76 4.45
C GLU A 24 6.41 -8.30 5.77
N SER A 25 6.78 -7.03 5.85
CA SER A 25 7.36 -6.41 7.05
C SER A 25 7.03 -4.92 7.10
N GLU A 26 6.86 -4.40 8.30
CA GLU A 26 6.56 -2.99 8.53
C GLU A 26 7.72 -2.10 8.06
N CYS A 27 7.40 -1.03 7.34
CA CYS A 27 8.39 -0.03 6.96
C CYS A 27 8.49 1.06 8.04
N HIS A 28 9.68 1.23 8.62
CA HIS A 28 9.99 2.21 9.67
C HIS A 28 10.92 3.32 9.17
N CYS A 29 11.07 3.47 7.85
CA CYS A 29 11.95 4.48 7.26
C CYS A 29 11.44 5.90 7.60
N LYS A 30 12.37 6.80 7.96
CA LYS A 30 12.09 8.24 8.05
C LYS A 30 12.02 8.80 6.63
N GLY A 31 10.81 8.96 6.11
CA GLY A 31 10.56 9.45 4.75
C GLY A 31 9.29 10.30 4.69
N PRO A 32 8.98 10.90 3.52
CA PRO A 32 7.74 11.63 3.33
C PRO A 32 6.54 10.74 3.69
N GLU A 33 5.48 11.34 4.21
CA GLU A 33 4.30 10.63 4.72
C GLU A 33 3.40 10.02 3.61
N THR A 34 3.99 9.67 2.48
CA THR A 34 3.30 9.14 1.31
C THR A 34 2.94 7.68 1.49
N ASN A 35 1.72 7.32 1.07
CA ASN A 35 1.28 5.94 1.00
C ASN A 35 2.13 5.13 -0.01
N TYR A 36 2.04 3.80 0.10
CA TYR A 36 2.55 2.90 -0.93
C TYR A 36 1.95 3.27 -2.30
N LYS A 37 2.80 3.36 -3.32
CA LYS A 37 2.39 3.70 -4.68
C LYS A 37 2.44 2.46 -5.57
N CYS A 38 1.40 2.29 -6.37
CA CYS A 38 1.42 1.33 -7.48
C CYS A 38 2.27 1.90 -8.63
N THR A 39 2.82 1.04 -9.47
CA THR A 39 3.55 1.44 -10.69
C THR A 39 2.69 2.28 -11.64
N CYS A 40 1.36 2.15 -11.60
CA CYS A 40 0.46 3.01 -12.37
C CYS A 40 0.36 4.45 -11.83
N GLY A 41 0.98 4.75 -10.69
CA GLY A 41 1.01 6.06 -10.04
C GLY A 41 -0.07 6.28 -8.97
N ALA A 42 -1.09 5.42 -8.90
CA ALA A 42 -2.14 5.51 -7.89
C ALA A 42 -1.68 4.99 -6.51
N ASP A 43 -2.36 5.45 -5.47
CA ASP A 43 -2.16 4.96 -4.11
C ASP A 43 -2.58 3.50 -3.96
N MET A 44 -1.87 2.80 -3.10
CA MET A 44 -2.25 1.48 -2.60
C MET A 44 -2.94 1.64 -1.25
N VAL A 45 -4.14 1.11 -1.14
CA VAL A 45 -4.99 1.22 0.05
C VAL A 45 -5.25 -0.16 0.64
N PRO A 46 -5.43 -0.31 1.97
CA PRO A 46 -5.79 -1.60 2.56
C PRO A 46 -7.07 -2.16 1.95
N VAL A 47 -7.09 -3.46 1.69
CA VAL A 47 -8.33 -4.17 1.40
C VAL A 47 -9.11 -4.27 2.70
N THR A 48 -10.25 -3.60 2.77
CA THR A 48 -11.24 -3.81 3.82
C THR A 48 -12.14 -4.97 3.41
N GLU A 49 -12.36 -5.92 4.33
CA GLU A 49 -13.35 -7.00 4.17
C GLU A 49 -14.78 -6.45 4.11
#